data_AF-A0A1H3HJV5-F1
#
_entry.id   AF-A0A1H3HJV5-F1
#
_cell.length_a   1.000
_cell.length_b   1.000
_cell.length_c   1.000
_cell.angle_alpha   90.00
_cell.angle_beta   90.00
_cell.angle_gamma   90.00
#
_symmetry.space_group_name_H-M   'P 1'
#
loop_
_entity.id
_entity.type
_entity.pdbx_description
1 polymer ?
#
loop_
_entity_poly.entity_id
_entity_poly.type
_entity_poly.pdbx_seq_one_letter_code
_entity_poly.pdbx_strand_id
1 'polypeptide(L)'
;MSFRFLRCFFLLPLLGTGLLACQPEQPAETPAGPATAPALADSLNYDSLDTPLAATPMKRDWHRVERPTARRAPLVVYRSSRPPQDETPPPPAEPRLQDLTLRPSEYFKIDPTKAAEVRGQEGTVVRFPAGALVDARQQPVTGTVWVELKECYSGPSMLLSNLLTETESGRPLELSGAVLVRASAQGRPLALATGRNFQLELKGRTRETPLFYGQGGPDGVVRWAAGEAAPAASQVLTTAQRMPRYGQDIADFNKLIRYPRQAQENQTEGVVFASFVVDESGRIQQPRILRGLGNGCDEEVLRVLRQTSGRWTPGQQDGRFVKVKMMLPIRFKFQPGQATAPDAPEPAAPIEVADVDETEEDSGLAAAPNSLQPSRLGWLAAGRAWVGKAAPLFVPAFVANAETAVRLLVPGRRVVLAAAPQQGGYQFMNAPTGATVVGLRYENGAPFLARQPTPAGAPPDTLRFQETTLAELETALSKLN
;
A
#
# COMPACT_ATOMS: atom_id res chain seq x y z
N MET A 1 -5.86 61.67 -66.46
CA MET A 1 -5.92 62.72 -65.42
C MET A 1 -5.96 62.00 -64.07
N SER A 2 -4.86 61.64 -63.41
CA SER A 2 -3.44 62.04 -63.52
C SER A 2 -3.17 63.48 -63.06
N PHE A 3 -2.60 63.64 -61.86
CA PHE A 3 -1.95 64.87 -61.40
C PHE A 3 -0.67 64.58 -60.58
N ARG A 4 0.26 65.54 -60.59
CA ARG A 4 1.58 65.59 -59.90
C ARG A 4 1.79 67.06 -59.44
N PHE A 5 2.74 67.50 -58.60
CA PHE A 5 3.95 66.94 -57.97
C PHE A 5 4.25 67.85 -56.72
N LEU A 6 5.30 67.78 -55.89
CA LEU A 6 6.53 66.98 -55.72
C LEU A 6 6.90 66.98 -54.21
N ARG A 7 8.03 66.35 -53.84
CA ARG A 7 8.72 66.47 -52.53
C ARG A 7 9.42 67.82 -52.31
N CYS A 8 9.64 68.18 -51.04
CA CYS A 8 10.93 68.59 -50.40
C CYS A 8 10.69 68.60 -48.86
N PHE A 9 11.49 68.11 -47.90
CA PHE A 9 12.93 67.84 -47.73
C PHE A 9 13.80 69.08 -47.40
N PHE A 10 14.07 69.36 -46.11
CA PHE A 10 15.44 69.42 -45.53
C PHE A 10 15.54 69.78 -44.02
N LEU A 11 16.62 69.25 -43.40
CA LEU A 11 17.43 69.75 -42.26
C LEU A 11 16.93 69.83 -40.78
N LEU A 12 17.70 69.11 -39.94
CA LEU A 12 18.03 69.31 -38.51
C LEU A 12 18.97 70.54 -38.30
N PRO A 13 19.59 70.87 -37.11
CA PRO A 13 19.70 70.16 -35.81
C PRO A 13 19.51 71.04 -34.54
N LEU A 14 20.02 70.55 -33.38
CA LEU A 14 20.26 71.19 -32.06
C LEU A 14 19.08 71.31 -31.06
N LEU A 15 19.28 71.22 -29.73
CA LEU A 15 20.29 70.49 -28.91
C LEU A 15 19.77 70.48 -27.45
N GLY A 16 19.82 69.34 -26.72
CA GLY A 16 19.37 69.31 -25.32
C GLY A 16 19.59 67.98 -24.59
N THR A 17 20.54 67.97 -23.67
CA THR A 17 20.75 66.94 -22.63
C THR A 17 19.55 66.84 -21.68
N GLY A 18 19.17 65.70 -21.09
CA GLY A 18 19.79 64.36 -21.09
C GLY A 18 20.00 63.82 -19.66
N LEU A 19 19.68 62.55 -19.40
CA LEU A 19 20.07 61.83 -18.18
C LEU A 19 20.11 60.32 -18.46
N LEU A 20 21.05 59.61 -17.83
CA LEU A 20 21.21 58.16 -17.94
C LEU A 20 20.37 57.45 -16.87
N ALA A 21 19.60 56.44 -17.27
CA ALA A 21 19.02 55.46 -16.38
C ALA A 21 19.34 54.06 -16.93
N CYS A 22 20.22 53.32 -16.24
CA CYS A 22 20.53 51.95 -16.61
C CYS A 22 19.30 51.06 -16.31
N GLN A 23 18.70 50.46 -17.33
CA GLN A 23 17.81 49.32 -17.12
C GLN A 23 18.67 48.10 -16.77
N PRO A 24 18.44 47.41 -15.65
CA PRO A 24 19.01 46.08 -15.44
C PRO A 24 18.36 45.09 -16.41
N GLU A 25 19.14 44.13 -16.93
CA GLU A 25 18.60 42.99 -17.66
C GLU A 25 17.56 42.26 -16.80
N GLN A 26 16.37 42.00 -17.35
CA GLN A 26 15.46 41.02 -16.75
C GLN A 26 16.07 39.63 -16.97
N PRO A 27 16.35 38.85 -15.90
CA PRO A 27 16.71 37.45 -16.06
C PRO A 27 15.54 36.71 -16.73
N ALA A 28 15.83 35.81 -17.65
CA ALA A 28 14.80 34.96 -18.23
C ALA A 28 14.22 34.06 -17.15
N GLU A 29 12.95 34.29 -16.78
CA GLU A 29 12.23 33.41 -15.85
C GLU A 29 12.10 32.02 -16.47
N THR A 30 12.94 31.10 -16.02
CA THR A 30 12.69 29.68 -16.21
C THR A 30 11.42 29.35 -15.45
N PRO A 31 10.38 28.80 -16.07
CA PRO A 31 9.13 28.52 -15.38
C PRO A 31 9.38 27.55 -14.24
N ALA A 32 9.22 28.03 -13.01
CA ALA A 32 9.30 27.18 -11.83
C ALA A 32 8.20 26.10 -11.94
N GLY A 33 8.58 24.83 -11.85
CA GLY A 33 7.60 23.74 -11.76
C GLY A 33 6.66 23.99 -10.57
N PRO A 34 5.37 23.67 -10.69
CA PRO A 34 4.38 24.04 -9.68
C PRO A 34 4.76 23.45 -8.32
N ALA A 35 5.06 24.34 -7.36
CA ALA A 35 5.36 23.96 -5.99
C ALA A 35 4.09 23.41 -5.34
N THR A 36 4.02 22.09 -5.15
CA THR A 36 2.85 21.41 -4.61
C THR A 36 2.51 21.94 -3.22
N ALA A 37 1.29 22.46 -3.06
CA ALA A 37 0.80 22.90 -1.76
C ALA A 37 0.74 21.73 -0.76
N PRO A 38 0.96 21.95 0.55
CA PRO A 38 0.90 20.92 1.59
C PRO A 38 -0.55 20.50 1.91
N ALA A 39 -1.23 19.93 0.93
CA ALA A 39 -2.49 19.19 1.05
C ALA A 39 -2.39 17.93 0.18
N LEU A 40 -2.90 16.80 0.67
CA LEU A 40 -2.81 15.45 0.08
C LEU A 40 -1.40 14.83 -0.12
N ALA A 41 -0.30 15.56 0.04
CA ALA A 41 1.04 14.94 0.06
C ALA A 41 1.14 13.85 1.15
N ASP A 42 0.61 14.12 2.34
CA ASP A 42 0.62 13.23 3.52
C ASP A 42 -0.36 12.03 3.43
N SER A 43 -1.21 11.96 2.40
CA SER A 43 -2.08 10.80 2.15
C SER A 43 -1.56 9.89 1.03
N LEU A 44 -0.53 10.30 0.28
CA LEU A 44 -0.01 9.59 -0.89
C LEU A 44 1.47 9.20 -0.81
N ASN A 45 2.31 9.94 -0.06
CA ASN A 45 3.72 9.60 0.17
C ASN A 45 3.90 8.45 1.19
N TYR A 46 3.34 7.27 0.92
CA TYR A 46 3.46 6.10 1.81
C TYR A 46 4.52 5.08 1.37
N ASP A 47 4.90 5.06 0.10
CA ASP A 47 5.87 4.09 -0.46
C ASP A 47 7.35 4.44 -0.17
N SER A 48 7.62 5.45 0.68
CA SER A 48 8.96 5.91 1.04
C SER A 48 9.15 5.98 2.56
N LEU A 49 9.59 4.88 3.19
CA LEU A 49 9.97 4.86 4.61
C LEU A 49 11.16 5.77 4.95
N ASP A 50 11.95 6.18 3.94
CA ASP A 50 13.15 7.00 4.10
C ASP A 50 12.89 8.50 4.29
N THR A 51 11.63 8.97 4.21
CA THR A 51 11.28 10.38 4.47
C THR A 51 10.63 10.54 5.84
N PRO A 52 11.39 10.80 6.92
CA PRO A 52 10.80 11.16 8.20
C PRO A 52 10.10 12.51 8.10
N LEU A 53 8.89 12.62 8.66
CA LEU A 53 8.29 13.91 9.02
C LEU A 53 9.32 14.72 9.81
N ALA A 54 9.62 15.94 9.34
CA ALA A 54 10.81 16.69 9.71
C ALA A 54 10.74 17.28 11.13
N ALA A 55 10.92 16.42 12.14
CA ALA A 55 11.15 16.80 13.53
C ALA A 55 12.58 17.34 13.70
N THR A 56 12.82 18.56 13.21
CA THR A 56 14.14 19.22 13.12
C THR A 56 14.89 19.20 14.46
N PRO A 57 15.98 18.41 14.59
CA PRO A 57 16.72 18.32 15.85
C PRO A 57 17.72 19.49 15.95
N MET A 58 17.49 20.41 16.91
CA MET A 58 18.43 21.50 17.18
C MET A 58 19.75 20.99 17.78
N LYS A 59 20.73 20.64 16.94
CA LYS A 59 22.09 20.35 17.38
C LYS A 59 22.79 21.65 17.81
N ARG A 60 22.98 21.84 19.11
CA ARG A 60 23.68 23.01 19.69
C ARG A 60 25.16 22.69 19.92
N ASP A 61 25.94 22.73 18.85
CA ASP A 61 27.40 22.67 18.94
C ASP A 61 27.95 24.02 19.44
N TRP A 62 28.25 24.11 20.74
CA TRP A 62 28.85 25.31 21.33
C TRP A 62 30.36 25.37 21.03
N HIS A 63 30.75 26.20 20.06
CA HIS A 63 32.16 26.53 19.85
C HIS A 63 32.71 27.34 21.03
N ARG A 64 33.57 26.70 21.83
CA ARG A 64 34.31 27.33 22.93
C ARG A 64 35.37 28.27 22.35
N VAL A 65 35.16 29.58 22.46
CA VAL A 65 36.13 30.59 21.99
C VAL A 65 37.34 30.63 22.93
N GLU A 66 38.53 30.27 22.43
CA GLU A 66 39.76 30.12 23.24
C GLU A 66 40.46 31.44 23.59
N ARG A 67 39.91 32.60 23.22
CA ARG A 67 40.51 33.91 23.50
C ARG A 67 39.47 34.90 24.03
N PRO A 68 39.70 35.57 25.18
CA PRO A 68 38.79 36.57 25.70
C PRO A 68 38.83 37.84 24.83
N THR A 69 37.68 38.23 24.28
CA THR A 69 37.51 39.54 23.65
C THR A 69 37.61 40.65 24.69
N ALA A 70 38.21 41.79 24.32
CA ALA A 70 38.55 42.84 25.28
C ALA A 70 37.30 43.48 25.92
N ARG A 71 37.35 43.72 27.24
CA ARG A 71 36.25 44.26 28.08
C ARG A 71 35.69 45.66 27.70
N ARG A 72 36.09 46.22 26.57
CA ARG A 72 35.65 47.54 26.06
C ARG A 72 35.31 47.55 24.57
N ALA A 73 35.19 46.38 23.92
CA ALA A 73 34.67 46.30 22.56
C ALA A 73 33.17 46.70 22.53
N PRO A 74 32.73 47.67 21.71
CA PRO A 74 31.32 48.01 21.61
C PRO A 74 30.54 46.90 20.90
N LEU A 75 29.36 46.56 21.45
CA LEU A 75 28.43 45.59 20.86
C LEU A 75 27.71 46.22 19.64
N VAL A 76 28.35 46.14 18.47
CA VAL A 76 27.73 46.55 17.20
C VAL A 76 26.72 45.49 16.75
N VAL A 77 25.49 45.58 17.27
CA VAL A 77 24.38 44.72 16.87
C VAL A 77 23.85 45.19 15.51
N TYR A 78 24.41 44.67 14.43
CA TYR A 78 23.79 44.76 13.11
C TYR A 78 22.47 43.99 13.11
N ARG A 79 21.35 44.71 13.27
CA ARG A 79 20.05 44.20 12.82
C ARG A 79 20.04 44.20 11.29
N SER A 80 20.42 43.08 10.69
CA SER A 80 20.14 42.82 9.28
C SER A 80 18.63 42.63 9.10
N SER A 81 17.90 43.73 8.91
CA SER A 81 16.56 43.66 8.34
C SER A 81 16.69 43.13 6.91
N ARG A 82 16.44 41.83 6.75
CA ARG A 82 16.04 41.27 5.45
C ARG A 82 14.94 42.19 4.89
N PRO A 83 14.92 42.50 3.58
CA PRO A 83 13.65 42.89 2.99
C PRO A 83 12.65 41.78 3.31
N PRO A 84 11.36 42.08 3.53
CA PRO A 84 10.37 41.02 3.57
C PRO A 84 10.49 40.27 2.24
N GLN A 85 10.91 39.00 2.32
CA GLN A 85 10.46 38.05 1.32
C GLN A 85 8.94 38.03 1.44
N ASP A 86 8.23 37.78 0.34
CA ASP A 86 6.80 37.49 0.43
C ASP A 86 6.63 36.10 1.08
N GLU A 87 6.80 36.08 2.40
CA GLU A 87 6.34 35.05 3.34
C GLU A 87 4.84 35.22 3.62
N THR A 88 4.13 36.02 2.81
CA THR A 88 2.76 35.67 2.42
C THR A 88 2.84 34.23 1.88
N PRO A 89 2.33 33.21 2.59
CA PRO A 89 2.30 31.87 2.02
C PRO A 89 1.50 31.95 0.71
N PRO A 90 1.83 31.14 -0.33
CA PRO A 90 1.03 31.13 -1.54
C PRO A 90 -0.44 30.96 -1.15
N PRO A 91 -1.35 31.82 -1.66
CA PRO A 91 -2.71 31.90 -1.17
C PRO A 91 -3.28 30.48 -1.16
N PRO A 92 -3.86 30.03 -0.02
CA PRO A 92 -4.12 28.62 0.20
C PRO A 92 -4.93 28.08 -0.98
N ALA A 93 -4.31 27.19 -1.75
CA ALA A 93 -4.84 26.74 -3.02
C ALA A 93 -6.29 26.29 -2.82
N GLU A 94 -7.22 26.81 -3.64
CA GLU A 94 -8.64 26.52 -3.44
C GLU A 94 -8.83 25.00 -3.32
N PRO A 95 -9.43 24.50 -2.23
CA PRO A 95 -9.53 23.08 -1.98
C PRO A 95 -10.27 22.44 -3.15
N ARG A 96 -9.67 21.41 -3.76
CA ARG A 96 -10.24 20.79 -4.96
C ARG A 96 -11.61 20.22 -4.61
N LEU A 97 -12.50 20.08 -5.59
CA LEU A 97 -13.84 19.52 -5.31
C LEU A 97 -13.75 18.14 -4.64
N GLN A 98 -12.74 17.35 -5.01
CA GLN A 98 -12.45 16.06 -4.39
C GLN A 98 -12.18 16.21 -2.88
N ASP A 99 -11.37 17.18 -2.48
CA ASP A 99 -10.93 17.44 -1.11
C ASP A 99 -12.12 17.73 -0.17
N LEU A 100 -13.14 18.45 -0.68
CA LEU A 100 -14.39 18.78 0.01
C LEU A 100 -15.47 17.69 -0.06
N THR A 101 -15.34 16.77 -1.02
CA THR A 101 -16.26 15.63 -1.23
C THR A 101 -15.64 14.30 -0.79
N LEU A 102 -14.46 14.31 -0.18
CA LEU A 102 -13.82 13.14 0.39
C LEU A 102 -14.76 12.53 1.43
N ARG A 103 -15.33 11.36 1.12
CA ARG A 103 -15.95 10.50 2.14
C ARG A 103 -15.00 10.40 3.34
N PRO A 104 -15.48 10.62 4.58
CA PRO A 104 -14.63 10.53 5.76
C PRO A 104 -14.10 9.10 5.90
N SER A 105 -12.84 8.98 6.33
CA SER A 105 -12.30 7.71 6.78
C SER A 105 -12.90 7.35 8.15
N GLU A 106 -13.18 6.07 8.37
CA GLU A 106 -13.49 5.51 9.68
C GLU A 106 -12.19 5.22 10.44
N TYR A 107 -12.21 5.36 11.77
CA TYR A 107 -11.04 5.20 12.62
C TYR A 107 -11.30 4.19 13.74
N PHE A 108 -10.54 3.10 13.73
CA PHE A 108 -10.68 1.99 14.66
C PHE A 108 -9.47 1.88 15.58
N LYS A 109 -9.71 1.71 16.88
CA LYS A 109 -8.65 1.52 17.87
C LYS A 109 -8.37 0.03 18.06
N ILE A 110 -7.11 -0.38 17.91
CA ILE A 110 -6.67 -1.77 18.10
C ILE A 110 -5.49 -1.88 19.07
N ASP A 111 -5.31 -3.09 19.61
CA ASP A 111 -4.12 -3.54 20.32
C ASP A 111 -3.25 -4.36 19.33
N PRO A 112 -2.10 -3.85 18.87
CA PRO A 112 -1.25 -4.52 17.88
C PRO A 112 -0.54 -5.76 18.41
N THR A 113 -0.55 -5.98 19.74
CA THR A 113 0.05 -7.18 20.35
C THR A 113 -0.85 -8.42 20.21
N LYS A 114 -2.08 -8.23 19.72
CA LYS A 114 -3.10 -9.26 19.56
C LYS A 114 -3.64 -9.25 18.14
N ALA A 115 -4.36 -10.29 17.77
CA ALA A 115 -5.16 -10.24 16.56
C ALA A 115 -6.29 -9.22 16.68
N ALA A 116 -6.54 -8.50 15.59
CA ALA A 116 -7.58 -7.49 15.52
C ALA A 116 -8.40 -7.64 14.24
N GLU A 117 -9.73 -7.66 14.38
CA GLU A 117 -10.68 -7.54 13.28
C GLU A 117 -11.30 -6.13 13.30
N VAL A 118 -11.29 -5.47 12.14
CA VAL A 118 -11.90 -4.16 11.89
C VAL A 118 -12.96 -4.34 10.80
N ARG A 119 -14.16 -3.79 11.01
CA ARG A 119 -15.31 -3.90 10.09
C ARG A 119 -15.81 -2.50 9.72
N GLY A 120 -15.73 -2.15 8.45
CA GLY A 120 -16.27 -0.89 7.92
C GLY A 120 -17.78 -0.95 7.68
N GLN A 121 -18.43 0.22 7.69
CA GLN A 121 -19.89 0.35 7.54
C GLN A 121 -20.43 -0.13 6.20
N GLU A 122 -19.67 -0.03 5.10
CA GLU A 122 -20.08 -0.60 3.82
C GLU A 122 -19.84 -2.11 3.74
N GLY A 123 -19.04 -2.70 4.62
CA GLY A 123 -18.90 -4.16 4.79
C GLY A 123 -17.53 -4.75 4.45
N THR A 124 -16.49 -3.93 4.32
CA THR A 124 -15.09 -4.40 4.31
C THR A 124 -14.72 -5.00 5.66
N VAL A 125 -13.96 -6.09 5.68
CA VAL A 125 -13.37 -6.63 6.90
C VAL A 125 -11.86 -6.74 6.75
N VAL A 126 -11.13 -6.16 7.71
CA VAL A 126 -9.67 -6.10 7.78
C VAL A 126 -9.23 -6.88 9.01
N ARG A 127 -8.30 -7.83 8.87
CA ARG A 127 -7.82 -8.67 9.98
C ARG A 127 -6.29 -8.67 10.09
N PHE A 128 -5.77 -8.02 11.11
CA PHE A 128 -4.34 -7.96 11.42
C PHE A 128 -3.95 -9.09 12.37
N PRO A 129 -2.97 -9.95 12.02
CA PRO A 129 -2.38 -10.89 12.96
C PRO A 129 -1.66 -10.18 14.11
N ALA A 130 -1.54 -10.84 15.26
CA ALA A 130 -0.74 -10.36 16.38
C ALA A 130 0.70 -10.01 15.95
N GLY A 131 1.18 -8.83 16.34
CA GLY A 131 2.53 -8.35 16.03
C GLY A 131 2.80 -8.03 14.55
N ALA A 132 1.78 -8.00 13.68
CA ALA A 132 1.97 -7.76 12.26
C ALA A 132 2.35 -6.31 11.90
N LEU A 133 2.11 -5.34 12.80
CA LEU A 133 2.33 -3.91 12.56
C LEU A 133 3.63 -3.41 13.23
N VAL A 134 4.44 -2.68 12.47
CA VAL A 134 5.77 -2.21 12.85
C VAL A 134 5.98 -0.74 12.50
N ASP A 135 6.96 -0.10 13.13
CA ASP A 135 7.41 1.24 12.75
C ASP A 135 8.26 1.23 11.46
N ALA A 136 8.72 2.40 11.02
CA ALA A 136 9.60 2.54 9.86
C ALA A 136 10.98 1.84 10.01
N ARG A 137 11.34 1.36 11.22
CA ARG A 137 12.55 0.60 11.52
C ARG A 137 12.29 -0.91 11.64
N GLN A 138 11.10 -1.36 11.23
CA GLN A 138 10.62 -2.74 11.38
C GLN A 138 10.53 -3.22 12.85
N GLN A 139 10.41 -2.30 13.81
CA GLN A 139 10.26 -2.63 15.24
C GLN A 139 8.77 -2.83 15.57
N PRO A 140 8.37 -3.94 16.23
CA PRO A 140 7.00 -4.18 16.65
C PRO A 140 6.48 -3.06 17.55
N VAL A 141 5.30 -2.54 17.23
CA VAL A 141 4.71 -1.41 17.94
C VAL A 141 3.90 -1.89 19.14
N THR A 142 4.09 -1.24 20.29
CA THR A 142 3.34 -1.50 21.52
C THR A 142 2.43 -0.33 21.88
N GLY A 143 1.30 -0.62 22.54
CA GLY A 143 0.30 0.38 22.92
C GLY A 143 -0.77 0.62 21.85
N THR A 144 -1.50 1.73 21.95
CA THR A 144 -2.67 2.01 21.08
C THR A 144 -2.27 2.29 19.64
N VAL A 145 -2.85 1.53 18.70
CA VAL A 145 -2.79 1.78 17.26
C VAL A 145 -4.17 2.22 16.75
N TRP A 146 -4.17 3.18 15.82
CA TRP A 146 -5.34 3.59 15.06
C TRP A 146 -5.25 3.06 13.63
N VAL A 147 -6.26 2.29 13.23
CA VAL A 147 -6.49 1.86 11.84
C VAL A 147 -7.43 2.86 11.19
N GLU A 148 -6.98 3.49 10.10
CA GLU A 148 -7.81 4.28 9.19
C GLU A 148 -8.34 3.34 8.11
N LEU A 149 -9.67 3.29 7.94
CA LEU A 149 -10.36 2.54 6.87
C LEU A 149 -11.27 3.49 6.10
N LYS A 150 -11.14 3.57 4.77
CA LYS A 150 -12.06 4.31 3.91
C LYS A 150 -12.60 3.42 2.80
N GLU A 151 -13.91 3.44 2.59
CA GLU A 151 -14.59 2.54 1.65
C GLU A 151 -15.14 3.28 0.41
N CYS A 152 -14.84 2.74 -0.77
CA CYS A 152 -15.25 3.27 -2.07
C CYS A 152 -15.79 2.14 -2.97
N TYR A 153 -17.06 1.76 -2.76
CA TYR A 153 -17.75 0.70 -3.51
C TYR A 153 -18.64 1.19 -4.67
N SER A 154 -18.60 2.47 -5.01
CA SER A 154 -19.40 3.05 -6.09
C SER A 154 -18.59 3.99 -6.98
N GLY A 155 -18.97 4.11 -8.26
CA GLY A 155 -18.35 5.05 -9.20
C GLY A 155 -18.28 6.49 -8.65
N PRO A 156 -19.37 7.04 -8.06
CA PRO A 156 -19.36 8.29 -7.31
C PRO A 156 -18.35 8.33 -6.15
N SER A 157 -18.31 7.31 -5.27
CA SER A 157 -17.37 7.30 -4.13
C SER A 157 -15.89 7.28 -4.57
N MET A 158 -15.59 6.59 -5.68
CA MET A 158 -14.28 6.58 -6.31
C MET A 158 -13.95 7.94 -6.93
N LEU A 159 -14.88 8.52 -7.70
CA LEU A 159 -14.76 9.83 -8.35
C LEU A 159 -14.46 10.94 -7.32
N LEU A 160 -15.26 11.01 -6.26
CA LEU A 160 -15.12 12.02 -5.20
C LEU A 160 -13.87 11.79 -4.35
N SER A 161 -13.43 10.54 -4.16
CA SER A 161 -12.17 10.21 -3.48
C SER A 161 -10.92 10.29 -4.38
N ASN A 162 -11.02 10.91 -5.55
CA ASN A 162 -9.97 11.04 -6.56
C ASN A 162 -9.31 9.72 -7.03
N LEU A 163 -10.05 8.61 -6.95
CA LEU A 163 -9.61 7.30 -7.38
C LEU A 163 -9.95 7.10 -8.87
N LEU A 164 -8.94 7.13 -9.73
CA LEU A 164 -9.09 6.58 -11.07
C LEU A 164 -9.07 5.06 -10.99
N THR A 165 -9.75 4.39 -11.89
CA THR A 165 -9.75 2.92 -12.03
C THR A 165 -8.92 2.54 -13.27
N GLU A 166 -7.71 3.05 -13.35
CA GLU A 166 -6.78 2.77 -14.44
C GLU A 166 -5.44 2.26 -13.90
N THR A 167 -4.73 1.46 -14.69
CA THR A 167 -3.32 1.20 -14.44
C THR A 167 -2.49 2.45 -14.69
N GLU A 168 -1.27 2.50 -14.17
CA GLU A 168 -0.28 3.53 -14.55
C GLU A 168 -0.13 3.68 -16.09
N SER A 169 -0.23 2.57 -16.83
CA SER A 169 -0.24 2.54 -18.31
C SER A 169 -1.56 2.99 -18.98
N GLY A 170 -2.47 3.64 -18.25
CA GLY A 170 -3.73 4.18 -18.76
C GLY A 170 -4.74 3.13 -19.23
N ARG A 171 -4.58 1.85 -18.84
CA ARG A 171 -5.52 0.78 -19.19
C ARG A 171 -6.69 0.78 -18.20
N PRO A 172 -7.96 0.84 -18.65
CA PRO A 172 -9.10 0.81 -17.75
C PRO A 172 -9.23 -0.52 -17.00
N LEU A 173 -9.58 -0.42 -15.72
CA LEU A 173 -9.93 -1.52 -14.83
C LEU A 173 -11.39 -1.40 -14.41
N GLU A 174 -12.08 -2.54 -14.33
CA GLU A 174 -13.37 -2.66 -13.64
C GLU A 174 -13.10 -3.19 -12.22
N LEU A 175 -13.30 -2.36 -11.20
CA LEU A 175 -13.03 -2.72 -9.82
C LEU A 175 -14.24 -3.38 -9.14
N SER A 176 -14.02 -4.37 -8.28
CA SER A 176 -15.02 -4.82 -7.29
C SER A 176 -15.25 -3.76 -6.20
N GLY A 177 -14.24 -2.94 -5.93
CA GLY A 177 -14.25 -1.86 -4.92
C GLY A 177 -12.82 -1.42 -4.63
N ALA A 178 -12.67 -0.22 -4.07
CA ALA A 178 -11.39 0.29 -3.58
C ALA A 178 -11.53 0.68 -2.10
N VAL A 179 -10.49 0.44 -1.32
CA VAL A 179 -10.43 0.79 0.11
C VAL A 179 -9.05 1.36 0.46
N LEU A 180 -9.02 2.32 1.38
CA LEU A 180 -7.79 2.73 2.05
C LEU A 180 -7.68 1.96 3.34
N VAL A 181 -6.53 1.34 3.61
CA VAL A 181 -6.22 0.75 4.93
C VAL A 181 -4.86 1.29 5.36
N ARG A 182 -4.82 2.13 6.40
CA ARG A 182 -3.57 2.64 6.99
C ARG A 182 -3.56 2.35 8.49
N ALA A 183 -2.37 2.24 9.07
CA ALA A 183 -2.20 2.13 10.51
C ALA A 183 -1.28 3.24 11.02
N SER A 184 -1.53 3.72 12.24
CA SER A 184 -0.72 4.76 12.89
C SER A 184 -0.64 4.57 14.40
N ALA A 185 0.49 4.97 14.99
CA ALA A 185 0.66 5.09 16.44
C ALA A 185 1.29 6.46 16.75
N GLN A 186 0.76 7.17 17.76
CA GLN A 186 1.26 8.49 18.17
C GLN A 186 1.37 9.50 17.00
N GLY A 187 0.47 9.43 16.03
CA GLY A 187 0.48 10.26 14.82
C GLY A 187 1.51 9.86 13.75
N ARG A 188 2.27 8.77 13.94
CA ARG A 188 3.25 8.25 12.96
C ARG A 188 2.68 7.06 12.18
N PRO A 189 2.98 6.93 10.88
CA PRO A 189 2.55 5.79 10.06
C PRO A 189 3.26 4.48 10.47
N LEU A 190 2.56 3.35 10.34
CA LEU A 190 3.07 2.00 10.60
C LEU A 190 3.04 1.13 9.35
N ALA A 191 4.11 0.38 9.11
CA ALA A 191 4.16 -0.63 8.06
C ALA A 191 3.66 -2.00 8.57
N LEU A 192 3.54 -2.96 7.64
CA LEU A 192 3.53 -4.38 8.01
C LEU A 192 4.97 -4.87 8.20
N ALA A 193 5.14 -5.84 9.09
CA ALA A 193 6.40 -6.55 9.24
C ALA A 193 6.75 -7.30 7.95
N THR A 194 8.02 -7.27 7.56
CA THR A 194 8.51 -7.87 6.31
C THR A 194 8.15 -9.36 6.24
N GLY A 195 7.45 -9.76 5.17
CA GLY A 195 6.96 -11.13 4.99
C GLY A 195 5.68 -11.48 5.76
N ARG A 196 5.04 -10.53 6.45
CA ARG A 196 3.69 -10.70 7.01
C ARG A 196 2.63 -10.09 6.09
N ASN A 197 1.48 -10.75 6.04
CA ASN A 197 0.27 -10.26 5.38
C ASN A 197 -0.82 -10.02 6.43
N PHE A 198 -1.87 -9.31 6.04
CA PHE A 198 -3.13 -9.25 6.77
C PHE A 198 -4.27 -9.80 5.89
N GLN A 199 -5.42 -10.17 6.49
CA GLN A 199 -6.56 -10.62 5.70
C GLN A 199 -7.47 -9.43 5.33
N LEU A 200 -7.94 -9.36 4.08
CA LEU A 200 -8.85 -8.32 3.59
C LEU A 200 -10.05 -8.93 2.85
N GLU A 201 -11.26 -8.77 3.38
CA GLU A 201 -12.51 -9.10 2.70
C GLU A 201 -13.14 -7.85 2.09
N LEU A 202 -13.39 -7.89 0.78
CA LEU A 202 -14.05 -6.80 0.05
C LEU A 202 -15.49 -7.21 -0.33
N LYS A 203 -16.43 -6.29 -0.15
CA LYS A 203 -17.86 -6.52 -0.45
C LYS A 203 -18.08 -6.83 -1.93
N GLY A 204 -18.79 -7.93 -2.19
CA GLY A 204 -19.12 -8.36 -3.55
C GLY A 204 -17.93 -8.86 -4.38
N ARG A 205 -16.77 -9.11 -3.75
CA ARG A 205 -15.62 -9.72 -4.44
C ARG A 205 -15.87 -11.20 -4.75
N THR A 206 -15.52 -11.63 -5.96
CA THR A 206 -15.37 -13.05 -6.32
C THR A 206 -13.91 -13.49 -6.15
N ARG A 207 -13.65 -14.80 -6.02
CA ARG A 207 -12.28 -15.33 -5.83
C ARG A 207 -11.31 -14.96 -6.95
N GLU A 208 -11.84 -14.75 -8.16
CA GLU A 208 -11.09 -14.60 -9.41
C GLU A 208 -10.55 -13.17 -9.66
N THR A 209 -11.01 -12.14 -8.95
CA THR A 209 -10.49 -10.78 -9.15
C THR A 209 -9.15 -10.58 -8.43
N PRO A 210 -8.03 -10.35 -9.13
CA PRO A 210 -6.73 -10.09 -8.50
C PRO A 210 -6.71 -8.82 -7.64
N LEU A 211 -5.75 -8.79 -6.71
CA LEU A 211 -5.41 -7.63 -5.90
C LEU A 211 -4.69 -6.56 -6.74
N PHE A 212 -5.06 -5.32 -6.52
CA PHE A 212 -4.33 -4.14 -6.99
C PHE A 212 -3.95 -3.27 -5.78
N TYR A 213 -2.79 -2.65 -5.87
CA TYR A 213 -2.33 -1.63 -4.93
C TYR A 213 -2.39 -0.26 -5.61
N GLY A 214 -2.88 0.74 -4.90
CA GLY A 214 -2.86 2.12 -5.37
C GLY A 214 -1.47 2.73 -5.19
N GLN A 215 -0.97 3.37 -6.24
CA GLN A 215 0.22 4.20 -6.23
C GLN A 215 -0.21 5.66 -6.40
N GLY A 216 0.33 6.56 -5.58
CA GLY A 216 0.11 7.99 -5.71
C GLY A 216 0.96 8.58 -6.83
N GLY A 217 0.32 9.15 -7.85
CA GLY A 217 1.01 9.97 -8.84
C GLY A 217 1.34 11.38 -8.30
N PRO A 218 2.33 12.09 -8.88
CA PRO A 218 2.69 13.45 -8.49
C PRO A 218 1.58 14.49 -8.76
N ASP A 219 0.54 14.11 -9.51
CA ASP A 219 -0.70 14.86 -9.72
C ASP A 219 -1.69 14.78 -8.53
N GLY A 220 -1.37 13.97 -7.51
CA GLY A 220 -2.23 13.68 -6.36
C GLY A 220 -3.31 12.64 -6.65
N VAL A 221 -3.11 11.81 -7.69
CA VAL A 221 -4.11 10.86 -8.20
C VAL A 221 -3.65 9.42 -7.97
N VAL A 222 -4.56 8.58 -7.47
CA VAL A 222 -4.27 7.14 -7.28
C VAL A 222 -4.48 6.39 -8.60
N ARG A 223 -3.46 5.62 -9.01
CA ARG A 223 -3.51 4.65 -10.13
C ARG A 223 -3.11 3.27 -9.64
N TRP A 224 -3.47 2.21 -10.36
CA TRP A 224 -3.39 0.84 -9.84
C TRP A 224 -2.25 0.02 -10.45
N ALA A 225 -1.30 -0.39 -9.60
CA ALA A 225 -0.39 -1.48 -9.90
C ALA A 225 -1.08 -2.81 -9.57
N ALA A 226 -0.94 -3.82 -10.44
CA ALA A 226 -1.29 -5.19 -10.08
C ALA A 226 -0.38 -5.63 -8.92
N GLY A 227 -0.97 -6.15 -7.84
CA GLY A 227 -0.18 -6.74 -6.78
C GLY A 227 0.39 -8.08 -7.24
N GLU A 228 1.64 -8.36 -6.89
CA GLU A 228 2.02 -9.75 -6.70
C GLU A 228 1.08 -10.34 -5.65
N ALA A 229 0.19 -11.22 -6.10
CA ALA A 229 -0.72 -11.91 -5.22
C ALA A 229 0.10 -12.88 -4.37
N ALA A 230 0.46 -12.45 -3.14
CA ALA A 230 1.05 -13.34 -2.15
C ALA A 230 0.19 -14.62 -2.10
N PRO A 231 0.78 -15.81 -2.33
CA PRO A 231 0.04 -16.99 -2.78
C PRO A 231 -1.09 -17.29 -1.80
N ALA A 232 -2.32 -17.10 -2.28
CA ALA A 232 -3.51 -16.99 -1.43
C ALA A 232 -3.59 -18.17 -0.47
N ALA A 233 -3.55 -17.85 0.83
CA ALA A 233 -3.15 -18.76 1.92
C ALA A 233 -3.58 -20.21 1.66
N SER A 234 -2.64 -20.98 1.10
CA SER A 234 -2.83 -22.35 0.62
C SER A 234 -3.46 -23.20 1.72
N GLN A 235 -4.73 -23.59 1.56
CA GLN A 235 -5.45 -24.32 2.60
C GLN A 235 -4.69 -25.59 2.95
N VAL A 236 -4.18 -25.66 4.17
CA VAL A 236 -3.47 -26.83 4.68
C VAL A 236 -4.50 -27.93 4.93
N LEU A 237 -4.55 -28.90 4.04
CA LEU A 237 -5.51 -30.00 4.12
C LEU A 237 -5.06 -31.00 5.20
N THR A 238 -6.01 -31.63 5.88
CA THR A 238 -5.74 -32.79 6.75
C THR A 238 -5.80 -34.11 5.99
N THR A 239 -6.41 -34.12 4.80
CA THR A 239 -6.52 -35.28 3.90
C THR A 239 -6.39 -34.84 2.44
N ALA A 240 -5.85 -35.70 1.58
CA ALA A 240 -5.73 -35.47 0.14
C ALA A 240 -5.80 -36.81 -0.61
N GLN A 241 -6.15 -36.79 -1.90
CA GLN A 241 -6.18 -37.98 -2.78
C GLN A 241 -4.86 -38.77 -2.78
N ARG A 242 -3.73 -38.09 -2.59
CA ARG A 242 -2.44 -38.70 -2.23
C ARG A 242 -1.80 -37.93 -1.08
N MET A 243 -1.49 -38.61 0.01
CA MET A 243 -0.79 -38.03 1.16
C MET A 243 0.71 -37.86 0.86
N PRO A 244 1.39 -36.88 1.50
CA PRO A 244 2.85 -36.77 1.45
C PRO A 244 3.56 -38.03 1.92
N ARG A 245 4.74 -38.31 1.35
CA ARG A 245 5.59 -39.45 1.75
C ARG A 245 7.08 -39.09 1.75
N TYR A 246 7.85 -39.80 2.56
CA TYR A 246 9.32 -39.76 2.56
C TYR A 246 9.87 -41.10 2.08
N GLY A 247 10.88 -41.08 1.20
CA GLY A 247 11.44 -42.31 0.63
C GLY A 247 10.40 -43.16 -0.10
N GLN A 248 10.45 -44.48 0.09
CA GLN A 248 9.38 -45.38 -0.31
C GLN A 248 8.31 -45.54 0.78
N ASP A 249 8.72 -45.56 2.05
CA ASP A 249 7.85 -45.71 3.23
C ASP A 249 8.46 -45.03 4.48
N ILE A 250 7.66 -44.85 5.53
CA ILE A 250 8.04 -44.38 6.88
C ILE A 250 9.26 -45.14 7.43
N ALA A 251 9.46 -46.40 7.08
CA ALA A 251 10.67 -47.15 7.41
C ALA A 251 11.98 -46.46 6.95
N ASP A 252 11.97 -45.69 5.86
CA ASP A 252 13.13 -44.91 5.40
C ASP A 252 13.40 -43.67 6.26
N PHE A 253 12.36 -43.07 6.84
CA PHE A 253 12.51 -41.96 7.80
C PHE A 253 13.11 -42.46 9.11
N ASN A 254 12.63 -43.60 9.62
CA ASN A 254 13.11 -44.19 10.87
C ASN A 254 14.59 -44.57 10.85
N LYS A 255 15.18 -44.86 9.67
CA LYS A 255 16.64 -45.12 9.50
C LYS A 255 17.52 -43.90 9.78
N LEU A 256 16.95 -42.69 9.83
CA LEU A 256 17.68 -41.44 10.08
C LEU A 256 17.68 -41.01 11.56
N ILE A 257 16.78 -41.61 12.36
CA ILE A 257 16.64 -41.40 13.80
C ILE A 257 17.71 -42.21 14.53
N ARG A 258 18.46 -41.55 15.41
CA ARG A 258 19.47 -42.14 16.29
C ARG A 258 18.93 -42.20 17.70
N TYR A 259 19.16 -43.30 18.42
CA TYR A 259 18.82 -43.35 19.84
C TYR A 259 19.73 -42.38 20.62
N PRO A 260 19.21 -41.41 21.39
CA PRO A 260 20.04 -40.52 22.21
C PRO A 260 20.71 -41.30 23.35
N ARG A 261 21.97 -40.98 23.66
CA ARG A 261 22.75 -41.64 24.75
C ARG A 261 21.98 -41.58 26.09
N GLN A 262 21.47 -40.40 26.47
CA GLN A 262 20.67 -40.20 27.69
C GLN A 262 19.42 -41.10 27.74
N ALA A 263 18.73 -41.30 26.61
CA ALA A 263 17.57 -42.19 26.54
C ALA A 263 17.95 -43.68 26.54
N GLN A 264 19.17 -44.06 26.13
CA GLN A 264 19.69 -45.42 26.30
C GLN A 264 20.04 -45.70 27.76
N GLU A 265 20.74 -44.75 28.40
CA GLU A 265 21.13 -44.81 29.82
C GLU A 265 19.90 -44.87 30.73
N ASN A 266 18.91 -44.00 30.49
CA ASN A 266 17.63 -43.96 31.20
C ASN A 266 16.60 -44.98 30.66
N GLN A 267 17.01 -45.96 29.84
CA GLN A 267 16.18 -47.05 29.27
C GLN A 267 14.80 -46.59 28.73
N THR A 268 14.75 -45.39 28.16
CA THR A 268 13.51 -44.65 27.88
C THR A 268 12.90 -45.12 26.56
N GLU A 269 11.91 -46.01 26.65
CA GLU A 269 11.12 -46.49 25.51
C GLU A 269 9.85 -45.66 25.27
N GLY A 270 9.31 -45.71 24.04
CA GLY A 270 7.95 -45.26 23.77
C GLY A 270 7.73 -44.77 22.34
N VAL A 271 6.70 -43.96 22.14
CA VAL A 271 6.38 -43.34 20.84
C VAL A 271 6.34 -41.82 20.97
N VAL A 272 7.22 -41.13 20.25
CA VAL A 272 7.14 -39.68 20.03
C VAL A 272 6.13 -39.43 18.91
N PHE A 273 5.18 -38.52 19.13
CA PHE A 273 4.24 -38.08 18.10
C PHE A 273 4.64 -36.69 17.61
N ALA A 274 5.03 -36.58 16.35
CA ALA A 274 5.30 -35.30 15.71
C ALA A 274 4.17 -34.89 14.76
N SER A 275 3.94 -33.58 14.61
CA SER A 275 3.09 -33.02 13.56
C SER A 275 3.80 -31.88 12.84
N PHE A 276 3.57 -31.78 11.54
CA PHE A 276 4.22 -30.83 10.65
C PHE A 276 3.38 -30.67 9.38
N VAL A 277 3.62 -29.60 8.61
CA VAL A 277 3.02 -29.42 7.28
C VAL A 277 4.06 -29.76 6.21
N VAL A 278 3.69 -30.55 5.21
CA VAL A 278 4.48 -30.68 3.99
C VAL A 278 3.86 -29.77 2.93
N ASP A 279 4.68 -28.88 2.34
CA ASP A 279 4.23 -27.95 1.30
C ASP A 279 4.29 -28.55 -0.12
N GLU A 280 3.83 -27.77 -1.11
CA GLU A 280 3.77 -28.16 -2.52
C GLU A 280 5.15 -28.46 -3.14
N SER A 281 6.24 -28.05 -2.47
CA SER A 281 7.63 -28.29 -2.86
C SER A 281 8.31 -29.42 -2.08
N GLY A 282 7.57 -30.12 -1.19
CA GLY A 282 8.12 -31.17 -0.35
C GLY A 282 8.96 -30.68 0.83
N ARG A 283 8.86 -29.39 1.19
CA ARG A 283 9.49 -28.82 2.40
C ARG A 283 8.59 -28.99 3.60
N ILE A 284 9.22 -29.20 4.75
CA ILE A 284 8.57 -29.26 6.06
C ILE A 284 8.44 -27.83 6.62
N GLN A 285 7.22 -27.48 7.03
CA GLN A 285 6.88 -26.25 7.74
C GLN A 285 6.28 -26.59 9.11
N GLN A 286 6.49 -25.72 10.11
CA GLN A 286 5.96 -25.83 11.47
C GLN A 286 6.07 -27.22 12.15
N PRO A 287 7.25 -27.86 12.20
CA PRO A 287 7.41 -29.13 12.93
C PRO A 287 7.32 -28.94 14.45
N ARG A 288 6.37 -29.63 15.07
CA ARG A 288 6.09 -29.64 16.51
C ARG A 288 5.99 -31.08 17.04
N ILE A 289 6.31 -31.29 18.31
CA ILE A 289 6.05 -32.55 19.02
C ILE A 289 4.71 -32.41 19.76
N LEU A 290 3.78 -33.32 19.51
CA LEU A 290 2.46 -33.39 20.15
C LEU A 290 2.48 -34.24 21.43
N ARG A 291 3.36 -35.25 21.48
CA ARG A 291 3.54 -36.11 22.66
C ARG A 291 4.98 -36.63 22.65
N GLY A 292 5.79 -36.11 23.57
CA GLY A 292 7.21 -36.43 23.65
C GLY A 292 7.56 -37.69 24.44
N LEU A 293 8.86 -37.90 24.61
CA LEU A 293 9.47 -38.88 25.54
C LEU A 293 10.58 -38.27 26.42
N GLY A 294 11.08 -37.06 26.10
CA GLY A 294 12.26 -36.48 26.75
C GLY A 294 13.56 -37.22 26.43
N ASN A 295 14.57 -37.02 27.28
CA ASN A 295 15.90 -37.66 27.20
C ASN A 295 16.60 -37.54 25.82
N GLY A 296 16.34 -36.46 25.07
CA GLY A 296 16.91 -36.20 23.74
C GLY A 296 16.09 -36.76 22.55
N CYS A 297 15.05 -37.55 22.80
CA CYS A 297 14.29 -38.23 21.74
C CYS A 297 13.47 -37.26 20.88
N ASP A 298 13.00 -36.17 21.49
CA ASP A 298 12.11 -35.20 20.87
C ASP A 298 12.90 -34.22 19.99
N GLU A 299 14.08 -33.81 20.48
CA GLU A 299 15.10 -33.03 19.78
C GLU A 299 15.61 -33.76 18.53
N GLU A 300 15.85 -35.07 18.64
CA GLU A 300 16.29 -35.92 17.52
C GLU A 300 15.21 -36.02 16.42
N VAL A 301 13.95 -36.20 16.79
CA VAL A 301 12.82 -36.21 15.83
C VAL A 301 12.73 -34.86 15.11
N LEU A 302 12.83 -33.74 15.83
CA LEU A 302 12.88 -32.40 15.22
C LEU A 302 14.11 -32.19 14.33
N ARG A 303 15.28 -32.74 14.71
CA ARG A 303 16.51 -32.71 13.91
C ARG A 303 16.34 -33.42 12.57
N VAL A 304 15.74 -34.61 12.57
CA VAL A 304 15.49 -35.38 11.33
C VAL A 304 14.39 -34.76 10.47
N LEU A 305 13.32 -34.21 11.06
CA LEU A 305 12.32 -33.44 10.30
C LEU A 305 12.94 -32.23 9.58
N ARG A 306 13.82 -31.47 10.27
CA ARG A 306 14.56 -30.36 9.65
C ARG A 306 15.49 -30.87 8.53
N GLN A 307 16.23 -31.96 8.75
CA GLN A 307 17.18 -32.54 7.78
C GLN A 307 16.50 -33.15 6.53
N THR A 308 15.26 -33.61 6.66
CA THR A 308 14.49 -34.23 5.55
C THR A 308 13.66 -33.23 4.73
N SER A 309 13.58 -31.97 5.15
CA SER A 309 12.87 -30.91 4.43
C SER A 309 13.38 -30.76 2.98
N GLY A 310 12.47 -30.66 2.01
CA GLY A 310 12.78 -30.57 0.58
C GLY A 310 13.03 -31.92 -0.08
N ARG A 311 12.86 -33.04 0.64
CA ARG A 311 13.01 -34.42 0.13
C ARG A 311 11.73 -35.25 0.23
N TRP A 312 10.63 -34.67 0.68
CA TRP A 312 9.33 -35.33 0.71
C TRP A 312 8.66 -35.27 -0.66
N THR A 313 7.94 -36.32 -1.04
CA THR A 313 6.93 -36.18 -2.10
C THR A 313 5.77 -35.37 -1.53
N PRO A 314 5.36 -34.24 -2.13
CA PRO A 314 4.23 -33.44 -1.67
C PRO A 314 2.89 -34.18 -1.81
N GLY A 315 1.87 -33.73 -1.06
CA GLY A 315 0.50 -34.24 -1.21
C GLY A 315 -0.11 -33.81 -2.55
N GLN A 316 -1.01 -34.62 -3.10
CA GLN A 316 -1.67 -34.35 -4.38
C GLN A 316 -3.20 -34.43 -4.26
N GLN A 317 -3.89 -33.43 -4.83
CA GLN A 317 -5.34 -33.30 -4.85
C GLN A 317 -5.76 -32.72 -6.21
N ASP A 318 -6.67 -33.40 -6.90
CA ASP A 318 -7.22 -33.01 -8.22
C ASP A 318 -6.11 -32.70 -9.25
N GLY A 319 -5.09 -33.57 -9.24
CA GLY A 319 -3.89 -33.49 -10.08
C GLY A 319 -2.83 -32.47 -9.62
N ARG A 320 -3.17 -31.54 -8.73
CA ARG A 320 -2.27 -30.47 -8.25
C ARG A 320 -1.57 -30.85 -6.94
N PHE A 321 -0.38 -30.31 -6.70
CA PHE A 321 0.25 -30.41 -5.39
C PHE A 321 -0.38 -29.44 -4.40
N VAL A 322 -0.50 -29.85 -3.14
CA VAL A 322 -1.20 -29.13 -2.07
C VAL A 322 -0.47 -29.28 -0.74
N LYS A 323 -0.60 -28.30 0.16
CA LYS A 323 -0.07 -28.40 1.52
C LYS A 323 -0.93 -29.36 2.35
N VAL A 324 -0.28 -30.27 3.08
CA VAL A 324 -0.97 -31.26 3.91
C VAL A 324 -0.34 -31.32 5.30
N LYS A 325 -1.17 -31.25 6.35
CA LYS A 325 -0.75 -31.47 7.74
C LYS A 325 -0.60 -32.96 8.00
N MET A 326 0.61 -33.37 8.35
CA MET A 326 0.99 -34.73 8.71
C MET A 326 1.03 -34.91 10.23
N MET A 327 0.85 -36.15 10.66
CA MET A 327 1.19 -36.63 12.00
C MET A 327 1.95 -37.94 11.86
N LEU A 328 3.09 -38.05 12.54
CA LEU A 328 4.01 -39.19 12.43
C LEU A 328 4.35 -39.74 13.82
N PRO A 329 4.08 -41.03 14.10
CA PRO A 329 4.57 -41.71 15.30
C PRO A 329 5.96 -42.32 15.06
N ILE A 330 6.98 -41.84 15.79
CA ILE A 330 8.33 -42.40 15.79
C ILE A 330 8.48 -43.24 17.06
N ARG A 331 8.83 -44.54 16.93
CA ARG A 331 8.97 -45.44 18.08
C ARG A 331 10.44 -45.66 18.46
N PHE A 332 10.77 -45.32 19.70
CA PHE A 332 12.01 -45.71 20.36
C PHE A 332 11.78 -47.05 21.11
N LYS A 333 12.69 -48.01 20.91
CA LYS A 333 12.72 -49.30 21.60
C LYS A 333 14.14 -49.61 22.07
N PHE A 334 14.32 -49.75 23.38
CA PHE A 334 15.58 -50.15 23.97
C PHE A 334 15.83 -51.64 23.65
N GLN A 335 17.08 -52.00 23.41
CA GLN A 335 17.49 -53.40 23.22
C GLN A 335 18.69 -53.67 24.14
N PRO A 336 18.53 -54.48 25.21
CA PRO A 336 19.62 -54.78 26.11
C PRO A 336 20.69 -55.60 25.36
N GLY A 337 21.83 -54.97 25.09
CA GLY A 337 22.96 -55.60 24.40
C GLY A 337 23.82 -54.70 23.49
N GLN A 338 23.41 -53.46 23.18
CA GLN A 338 24.20 -52.53 22.36
C GLN A 338 24.74 -51.35 23.18
N ALA A 339 26.02 -51.43 23.59
CA ALA A 339 26.71 -50.36 24.30
C ALA A 339 28.11 -50.10 23.70
N THR A 340 28.25 -49.02 22.93
CA THR A 340 29.49 -48.59 22.25
C THR A 340 29.39 -47.08 21.93
N ALA A 341 30.30 -46.16 22.31
CA ALA A 341 31.39 -46.18 23.29
C ALA A 341 31.58 -44.71 23.85
N PRO A 342 32.74 -44.24 24.37
CA PRO A 342 32.76 -43.47 25.64
C PRO A 342 32.94 -41.95 25.46
N ASP A 343 33.02 -41.26 26.61
CA ASP A 343 33.47 -39.87 26.82
C ASP A 343 32.68 -38.74 26.10
N ALA A 344 32.84 -37.45 26.42
CA ALA A 344 32.82 -36.73 27.72
C ALA A 344 32.67 -35.19 27.42
N PRO A 345 32.30 -34.29 28.36
CA PRO A 345 31.69 -34.47 29.69
C PRO A 345 30.36 -33.69 29.87
N GLU A 346 29.67 -33.89 31.00
CA GLU A 346 28.68 -32.97 31.61
C GLU A 346 29.37 -32.09 32.70
N PRO A 347 28.72 -31.13 33.42
CA PRO A 347 27.27 -30.88 33.57
C PRO A 347 26.80 -29.41 33.43
N ALA A 348 25.48 -29.17 33.36
CA ALA A 348 24.88 -27.85 33.62
C ALA A 348 23.38 -27.85 34.04
N ALA A 349 23.09 -28.28 35.28
CA ALA A 349 21.88 -27.99 36.07
C ALA A 349 20.47 -28.44 35.54
N PRO A 350 19.53 -28.79 36.45
CA PRO A 350 18.13 -29.01 36.07
C PRO A 350 17.43 -27.68 35.78
N ILE A 351 16.76 -27.58 34.64
CA ILE A 351 15.78 -26.52 34.37
C ILE A 351 14.43 -26.99 34.93
N GLU A 352 13.82 -26.17 35.78
CA GLU A 352 12.49 -26.43 36.34
C GLU A 352 11.44 -26.47 35.21
N VAL A 353 10.44 -27.33 35.35
CA VAL A 353 9.33 -27.42 34.37
C VAL A 353 8.37 -26.25 34.60
N ALA A 354 8.78 -25.07 34.15
CA ALA A 354 7.89 -23.94 33.99
C ALA A 354 6.81 -24.28 32.94
N ASP A 355 5.57 -23.82 33.19
CA ASP A 355 4.44 -24.07 32.30
C ASP A 355 4.75 -23.63 30.87
N VAL A 356 4.60 -24.56 29.92
CA VAL A 356 4.79 -24.28 28.49
C VAL A 356 3.55 -23.52 28.00
N ASP A 357 3.64 -22.19 28.08
CA ASP A 357 2.68 -21.24 27.52
C ASP A 357 2.28 -21.63 26.09
N GLU A 358 0.97 -21.58 25.79
CA GLU A 358 0.35 -22.14 24.58
C GLU A 358 0.63 -21.29 23.33
N THR A 359 1.91 -21.14 23.00
CA THR A 359 2.39 -20.54 21.75
C THR A 359 2.23 -21.50 20.58
N GLU A 360 0.97 -21.80 20.26
CA GLU A 360 0.59 -21.78 18.86
C GLU A 360 1.21 -20.52 18.21
N GLU A 361 1.69 -20.64 16.98
CA GLU A 361 1.71 -19.49 16.08
C GLU A 361 0.27 -19.22 15.64
N ASP A 362 -0.62 -19.06 16.61
CA ASP A 362 -1.98 -18.60 16.35
C ASP A 362 -1.84 -17.15 15.87
N SER A 363 -2.25 -16.94 14.63
CA SER A 363 -2.41 -15.59 14.10
C SER A 363 -3.51 -14.80 14.81
N GLY A 364 -4.25 -15.43 15.74
CA GLY A 364 -5.46 -14.99 16.44
C GLY A 364 -6.66 -14.88 15.52
N LEU A 365 -6.59 -15.53 14.36
CA LEU A 365 -7.45 -15.30 13.21
C LEU A 365 -7.78 -16.63 12.52
N ALA A 366 -9.07 -16.96 12.50
CA ALA A 366 -9.58 -18.01 11.62
C ALA A 366 -9.21 -17.71 10.14
N ALA A 367 -8.90 -18.77 9.39
CA ALA A 367 -8.55 -18.63 7.98
C ALA A 367 -9.78 -18.26 7.14
N ALA A 368 -9.88 -17.02 6.66
CA ALA A 368 -10.97 -16.58 5.82
C ALA A 368 -10.77 -16.96 4.34
N PRO A 369 -11.50 -17.95 3.79
CA PRO A 369 -11.15 -18.61 2.53
C PRO A 369 -11.50 -17.80 1.27
N ASN A 370 -12.02 -16.58 1.43
CA ASN A 370 -12.30 -15.64 0.33
C ASN A 370 -11.52 -14.31 0.49
N SER A 371 -10.75 -14.16 1.57
CA SER A 371 -9.94 -12.97 1.82
C SER A 371 -8.81 -12.81 0.80
N LEU A 372 -8.50 -11.56 0.50
CA LEU A 372 -7.20 -11.16 -0.03
C LEU A 372 -6.16 -11.22 1.09
N GLN A 373 -4.89 -11.31 0.72
CA GLN A 373 -3.76 -11.37 1.65
C GLN A 373 -2.71 -10.30 1.29
N PRO A 374 -3.01 -8.99 1.49
CA PRO A 374 -2.07 -7.94 1.10
C PRO A 374 -0.85 -7.91 2.03
N SER A 375 0.32 -7.65 1.44
CA SER A 375 1.62 -7.56 2.11
C SER A 375 2.03 -6.12 2.45
N ARG A 376 1.29 -5.12 1.95
CA ARG A 376 1.45 -3.71 2.31
C ARG A 376 0.11 -3.02 2.59
N LEU A 377 0.17 -1.99 3.41
CA LEU A 377 -0.92 -1.04 3.66
C LEU A 377 -0.99 0.03 2.55
N GLY A 378 -2.02 0.87 2.58
CA GLY A 378 -2.28 1.91 1.58
C GLY A 378 -3.63 1.71 0.87
N TRP A 379 -3.72 2.21 -0.36
CA TRP A 379 -4.89 1.99 -1.22
C TRP A 379 -4.88 0.57 -1.81
N LEU A 380 -6.01 -0.11 -1.72
CA LEU A 380 -6.18 -1.52 -2.06
C LEU A 380 -7.48 -1.70 -2.85
N ALA A 381 -7.43 -2.46 -3.93
CA ALA A 381 -8.61 -2.80 -4.71
C ALA A 381 -8.57 -4.27 -5.15
N ALA A 382 -9.75 -4.81 -5.46
CA ALA A 382 -9.85 -5.98 -6.34
C ALA A 382 -10.51 -5.55 -7.64
N GLY A 383 -10.14 -6.16 -8.76
CA GLY A 383 -10.72 -5.82 -10.05
C GLY A 383 -10.23 -6.71 -11.18
N ARG A 384 -10.50 -6.28 -12.41
CA ARG A 384 -9.98 -6.88 -13.65
C ARG A 384 -9.74 -5.81 -14.71
N ALA A 385 -8.94 -6.12 -15.72
CA ALA A 385 -8.86 -5.28 -16.92
C ALA A 385 -10.24 -5.19 -17.60
N TRP A 386 -10.54 -4.03 -18.18
CA TRP A 386 -11.75 -3.83 -18.98
C TRP A 386 -11.72 -4.71 -20.25
N VAL A 387 -12.83 -5.40 -20.52
CA VAL A 387 -12.97 -6.38 -21.63
C VAL A 387 -13.87 -5.85 -22.76
N GLY A 388 -14.54 -4.71 -22.56
CA GLY A 388 -15.41 -4.09 -23.56
C GLY A 388 -14.65 -3.25 -24.58
N LYS A 389 -15.37 -2.75 -25.60
CA LYS A 389 -14.82 -1.75 -26.51
C LYS A 389 -14.44 -0.47 -25.76
N ALA A 390 -13.26 0.06 -26.05
CA ALA A 390 -12.78 1.36 -25.61
C ALA A 390 -11.98 2.02 -26.75
N ALA A 391 -12.01 3.35 -26.84
CA ALA A 391 -11.35 4.13 -27.89
C ALA A 391 -10.96 5.53 -27.38
N PRO A 392 -10.07 6.26 -28.07
CA PRO A 392 -9.84 7.66 -27.78
C PRO A 392 -11.11 8.49 -27.96
N LEU A 393 -11.38 9.42 -27.04
CA LEU A 393 -12.53 10.32 -27.06
C LEU A 393 -12.09 11.74 -26.72
N PHE A 394 -12.26 12.67 -27.66
CA PHE A 394 -12.13 14.10 -27.40
C PHE A 394 -13.50 14.67 -27.02
N VAL A 395 -13.55 15.48 -25.96
CA VAL A 395 -14.74 16.20 -25.51
C VAL A 395 -14.45 17.70 -25.59
N PRO A 396 -15.09 18.46 -26.49
CA PRO A 396 -14.88 19.90 -26.60
C PRO A 396 -15.29 20.63 -25.31
N ALA A 397 -14.59 21.70 -24.94
CA ALA A 397 -14.96 22.54 -23.80
C ALA A 397 -14.54 24.00 -24.03
N PHE A 398 -15.34 24.95 -23.53
CA PHE A 398 -15.02 26.38 -23.64
C PHE A 398 -13.80 26.80 -22.81
N VAL A 399 -13.56 26.11 -21.69
CA VAL A 399 -12.38 26.30 -20.83
C VAL A 399 -11.77 24.93 -20.52
N ALA A 400 -10.49 24.78 -20.89
CA ALA A 400 -9.65 23.64 -20.52
C ALA A 400 -8.51 24.14 -19.63
N ASN A 401 -8.49 23.75 -18.35
CA ASN A 401 -7.41 24.05 -17.42
C ASN A 401 -7.06 22.80 -16.59
N ALA A 402 -5.93 22.84 -15.86
CA ALA A 402 -5.44 21.71 -15.08
C ALA A 402 -6.20 21.52 -13.74
N GLU A 403 -6.93 22.54 -13.28
CA GLU A 403 -7.71 22.52 -12.02
C GLU A 403 -9.07 21.84 -12.20
N THR A 404 -9.61 21.82 -13.42
CA THR A 404 -10.89 21.20 -13.74
C THR A 404 -10.73 19.69 -13.95
N ALA A 405 -11.20 18.91 -12.98
CA ALA A 405 -11.18 17.45 -13.00
C ALA A 405 -12.28 16.88 -13.93
N VAL A 406 -12.03 16.85 -15.24
CA VAL A 406 -12.87 16.10 -16.18
C VAL A 406 -12.56 14.61 -16.09
N ARG A 407 -13.61 13.84 -15.79
CA ARG A 407 -13.57 12.40 -15.57
C ARG A 407 -14.63 11.71 -16.43
N LEU A 408 -14.46 10.41 -16.65
CA LEU A 408 -15.43 9.56 -17.33
C LEU A 408 -15.90 8.49 -16.35
N LEU A 409 -17.22 8.34 -16.22
CA LEU A 409 -17.89 7.25 -15.49
C LEU A 409 -18.57 6.32 -16.50
N VAL A 410 -18.59 5.01 -16.22
CA VAL A 410 -19.42 4.05 -16.98
C VAL A 410 -20.60 3.62 -16.11
N PRO A 411 -21.86 3.98 -16.42
CA PRO A 411 -23.02 3.65 -15.58
C PRO A 411 -23.15 2.15 -15.30
N GLY A 412 -23.52 1.78 -14.07
CA GLY A 412 -23.58 0.38 -13.64
C GLY A 412 -22.22 -0.32 -13.54
N ARG A 413 -21.10 0.40 -13.68
CA ARG A 413 -19.73 -0.13 -13.68
C ARG A 413 -18.82 0.74 -12.83
N ARG A 414 -17.93 0.10 -12.08
CA ARG A 414 -16.92 0.79 -11.25
C ARG A 414 -15.70 1.09 -12.12
N VAL A 415 -15.90 2.03 -13.05
CA VAL A 415 -14.89 2.55 -13.98
C VAL A 415 -14.89 4.08 -13.94
N VAL A 416 -13.77 4.67 -13.50
CA VAL A 416 -13.50 6.12 -13.43
C VAL A 416 -12.19 6.41 -14.17
N LEU A 417 -12.22 7.17 -15.26
CA LEU A 417 -11.01 7.52 -16.04
C LEU A 417 -10.75 9.03 -16.06
N ALA A 418 -9.50 9.43 -16.22
CA ALA A 418 -9.13 10.83 -16.45
C ALA A 418 -9.16 11.21 -17.94
N ALA A 419 -9.50 12.47 -18.20
CA ALA A 419 -9.04 13.13 -19.42
C ALA A 419 -7.77 13.95 -19.15
N ALA A 420 -6.93 14.09 -20.16
CA ALA A 420 -5.90 15.12 -20.22
C ALA A 420 -6.52 16.41 -20.80
N PRO A 421 -6.22 17.61 -20.26
CA PRO A 421 -6.62 18.87 -20.89
C PRO A 421 -5.84 19.08 -22.20
N GLN A 422 -6.53 19.58 -23.22
CA GLN A 422 -5.96 19.88 -24.54
C GLN A 422 -6.58 21.17 -25.10
N GLN A 423 -5.95 21.78 -26.10
CA GLN A 423 -6.50 22.98 -26.75
C GLN A 423 -7.94 22.74 -27.23
N GLY A 424 -8.89 23.48 -26.64
CA GLY A 424 -10.32 23.42 -26.97
C GLY A 424 -11.12 22.27 -26.33
N GLY A 425 -10.54 21.50 -25.39
CA GLY A 425 -11.27 20.41 -24.75
C GLY A 425 -10.45 19.44 -23.90
N TYR A 426 -10.94 18.22 -23.77
CA TYR A 426 -10.42 17.19 -22.88
C TYR A 426 -10.34 15.85 -23.62
N GLN A 427 -9.18 15.20 -23.58
CA GLN A 427 -8.88 13.96 -24.30
C GLN A 427 -8.80 12.77 -23.35
N PHE A 428 -9.68 11.78 -23.55
CA PHE A 428 -9.57 10.45 -22.95
C PHE A 428 -8.83 9.51 -23.90
N MET A 429 -7.89 8.70 -23.40
CA MET A 429 -7.14 7.75 -24.25
C MET A 429 -7.91 6.45 -24.52
N ASN A 430 -8.63 5.93 -23.53
CA ASN A 430 -9.31 4.62 -23.57
C ASN A 430 -10.74 4.70 -23.04
N ALA A 431 -11.57 5.60 -23.58
CA ALA A 431 -12.97 5.78 -23.17
C ALA A 431 -13.83 4.55 -23.55
N PRO A 432 -14.46 3.86 -22.59
CA PRO A 432 -15.38 2.76 -22.87
C PRO A 432 -16.66 3.20 -23.59
N THR A 433 -17.23 2.31 -24.40
CA THR A 433 -18.53 2.55 -25.05
C THR A 433 -19.68 2.62 -24.02
N GLY A 434 -20.59 3.58 -24.18
CA GLY A 434 -21.76 3.74 -23.30
C GLY A 434 -21.48 4.51 -22.00
N ALA A 435 -20.41 5.29 -21.96
CA ALA A 435 -20.01 6.07 -20.80
C ALA A 435 -20.82 7.36 -20.62
N THR A 436 -20.62 8.00 -19.47
CA THR A 436 -21.03 9.37 -19.16
C THR A 436 -19.80 10.18 -18.77
N VAL A 437 -19.54 11.25 -19.52
CA VAL A 437 -18.53 12.26 -19.16
C VAL A 437 -19.09 13.07 -17.99
N VAL A 438 -18.27 13.25 -16.96
CA VAL A 438 -18.57 14.04 -15.77
C VAL A 438 -17.44 15.02 -15.54
N GLY A 439 -17.71 16.29 -15.85
CA GLY A 439 -16.82 17.39 -15.50
C GLY A 439 -17.06 17.82 -14.07
N LEU A 440 -16.02 17.78 -13.23
CA LEU A 440 -16.03 18.35 -11.89
C LEU A 440 -15.07 19.55 -11.86
N ARG A 441 -15.56 20.70 -11.40
CA ARG A 441 -14.76 21.91 -11.18
C ARG A 441 -15.17 22.53 -9.85
N TYR A 442 -14.24 23.16 -9.15
CA TYR A 442 -14.50 24.04 -8.01
C TYR A 442 -13.85 25.38 -8.31
N GLU A 443 -14.55 26.48 -8.05
CA GLU A 443 -14.07 27.83 -8.38
C GLU A 443 -14.78 28.85 -7.48
N ASN A 444 -14.04 29.74 -6.83
CA ASN A 444 -14.57 30.79 -5.94
C ASN A 444 -15.49 30.25 -4.81
N GLY A 445 -15.21 29.04 -4.31
CA GLY A 445 -16.02 28.40 -3.27
C GLY A 445 -17.25 27.61 -3.76
N ALA A 446 -17.57 27.62 -5.06
CA ALA A 446 -18.74 26.96 -5.63
C ALA A 446 -18.36 25.70 -6.45
N PRO A 447 -19.06 24.55 -6.28
CA PRO A 447 -18.87 23.39 -7.14
C PRO A 447 -19.67 23.54 -8.44
N PHE A 448 -19.04 23.13 -9.54
CA PHE A 448 -19.60 23.12 -10.87
C PHE A 448 -19.62 21.70 -11.42
N LEU A 449 -20.79 21.27 -11.88
CA LEU A 449 -21.02 19.97 -12.49
C LEU A 449 -21.31 20.12 -13.99
N ALA A 450 -20.63 19.34 -14.81
CA ALA A 450 -21.02 19.06 -16.18
C ALA A 450 -21.30 17.55 -16.31
N ARG A 451 -22.36 17.16 -17.01
CA ARG A 451 -22.71 15.75 -17.21
C ARG A 451 -23.26 15.50 -18.62
N GLN A 452 -22.65 14.57 -19.34
CA GLN A 452 -22.97 14.33 -20.74
C GLN A 452 -22.78 12.84 -21.11
N PRO A 453 -23.80 12.12 -21.60
CA PRO A 453 -23.62 10.76 -22.10
C PRO A 453 -22.77 10.77 -23.38
N THR A 454 -21.92 9.76 -23.57
CA THR A 454 -21.15 9.62 -24.82
C THR A 454 -22.06 9.07 -25.92
N PRO A 455 -22.37 9.82 -27.00
CA PRO A 455 -23.28 9.33 -28.04
C PRO A 455 -22.62 8.21 -28.86
N ALA A 456 -23.42 7.24 -29.30
CA ALA A 456 -22.94 6.12 -30.10
C ALA A 456 -22.74 6.55 -31.57
N GLY A 457 -21.49 6.75 -31.99
CA GLY A 457 -21.13 7.01 -33.39
C GLY A 457 -21.18 8.49 -33.82
N ALA A 458 -21.32 9.42 -32.88
CA ALA A 458 -21.20 10.86 -33.12
C ALA A 458 -20.12 11.47 -32.20
N PRO A 459 -19.51 12.62 -32.56
CA PRO A 459 -18.72 13.38 -31.61
C PRO A 459 -19.61 13.92 -30.47
N PRO A 460 -19.09 14.06 -29.24
CA PRO A 460 -19.81 14.71 -28.16
C PRO A 460 -19.89 16.23 -28.38
N ASP A 461 -21.04 16.83 -28.02
CA ASP A 461 -21.22 18.29 -27.89
C ASP A 461 -20.22 18.91 -26.91
N THR A 462 -20.10 20.25 -26.94
CA THR A 462 -19.28 21.01 -25.98
C THR A 462 -19.79 20.87 -24.56
N LEU A 463 -18.91 20.44 -23.65
CA LEU A 463 -19.15 20.25 -22.23
C LEU A 463 -19.59 21.58 -21.57
N ARG A 464 -20.75 21.57 -20.90
CA ARG A 464 -21.31 22.74 -20.20
C ARG A 464 -21.33 22.50 -18.70
N PHE A 465 -20.59 23.32 -17.97
CA PHE A 465 -20.62 23.37 -16.51
C PHE A 465 -21.81 24.20 -16.03
N GLN A 466 -22.47 23.72 -14.97
CA GLN A 466 -23.51 24.43 -14.23
C GLN A 466 -23.09 24.49 -12.77
N GLU A 467 -23.28 25.65 -12.13
CA GLU A 467 -23.12 25.81 -10.69
C GLU A 467 -24.14 24.92 -9.95
N THR A 468 -23.75 24.34 -8.82
CA THR A 468 -24.60 23.44 -8.04
C THR A 468 -24.19 23.49 -6.57
N THR A 469 -24.94 22.81 -5.70
CA THR A 469 -24.57 22.60 -4.28
C THR A 469 -23.92 21.24 -4.07
N LEU A 470 -23.23 21.07 -2.93
CA LEU A 470 -22.62 19.79 -2.53
C LEU A 470 -23.65 18.64 -2.46
N ALA A 471 -24.84 18.90 -1.91
CA ALA A 471 -25.90 17.90 -1.78
C ALA A 471 -26.55 17.55 -3.14
N GLU A 472 -26.69 18.52 -4.05
CA GLU A 472 -27.14 18.28 -5.42
C GLU A 472 -26.12 17.48 -6.22
N LEU A 473 -24.82 17.76 -6.06
CA LEU A 473 -23.73 17.01 -6.66
C LEU A 473 -23.78 15.53 -6.25
N GLU A 474 -23.86 15.23 -4.95
CA GLU A 474 -24.04 13.86 -4.45
C GLU A 474 -25.32 13.20 -4.99
N THR A 475 -26.43 13.96 -5.05
CA THR A 475 -27.72 13.53 -5.58
C THR A 475 -27.69 13.32 -7.12
N ALA A 476 -26.82 14.00 -7.84
CA ALA A 476 -26.65 13.87 -9.29
C ALA A 476 -25.72 12.71 -9.65
N LEU A 477 -24.68 12.48 -8.85
CA LEU A 477 -23.72 11.40 -9.03
C LEU A 477 -24.28 10.05 -8.57
N SER A 478 -25.03 9.98 -7.47
CA SER A 478 -25.69 8.74 -7.00
C SER A 478 -26.68 8.13 -8.03
N LYS A 479 -27.14 8.93 -9.00
CA LYS A 479 -27.95 8.49 -10.16
C LYS A 479 -27.12 7.88 -11.31
N LEU A 480 -25.80 7.72 -11.14
CA LEU A 480 -24.87 7.09 -12.09
C LEU A 480 -24.32 5.73 -11.61
N ASN A 481 -24.82 5.22 -10.47
CA ASN A 481 -24.43 3.94 -9.88
C ASN A 481 -24.77 2.72 -10.74
#